data_AF-A0A537DE28-F1
#
_entry.id   AF-A0A537DE28-F1
#
_cell.length_a   1.000
_cell.length_b   1.000
_cell.length_c   1.000
_cell.angle_alpha   90.00
_cell.angle_beta   90.00
_cell.angle_gamma   90.00
#
_symmetry.space_group_name_H-M   'P 1'
#
loop_
_entity.id
_entity.type
_entity.pdbx_description
1 polymer ?
#
loop_
_entity_poly.entity_id
_entity_poly.type
_entity_poly.pdbx_seq_one_letter_code
_entity_poly.pdbx_strand_id
1 'polypeptide(L)'
;MLTITSLNGFEGTVQLEAPVGPSTGLDGAGFSTGMTLSPNGNVNTDLQLTPGDTPGNYDLTIVATIGSIFHSLVIPVTVSPVSGPDFTTRLWGSYSTLQERSIMIKEEVVSLGGFRGQVSLSATVTPEITDAPIVSFLPNTVDLSAGTQAVYTTMVSTVRTTPIGNYVVAISASNGTISHVYQAIVMVGDYRPPSEQPAPGNSTTTGNSQPFISAANVSSAVSTLRSFWWLQTIIGLSIATLVVYRRRPTLKEH
;
A
#
# COMPACT_ATOMS: atom_id res chain seq x y z
N MET A 1 -0.16 4.02 -2.25
CA MET A 1 0.75 3.24 -3.11
C MET A 1 -0.06 2.27 -3.97
N LEU A 2 0.25 2.20 -5.26
CA LEU A 2 -0.26 1.23 -6.23
C LEU A 2 0.84 0.19 -6.48
N THR A 3 0.50 -1.10 -6.35
CA THR A 3 1.41 -2.22 -6.59
C THR A 3 0.91 -3.04 -7.76
N ILE A 4 1.79 -3.29 -8.73
CA ILE A 4 1.54 -4.18 -9.86
C ILE A 4 2.41 -5.42 -9.68
N THR A 5 1.80 -6.59 -9.69
CA THR A 5 2.48 -7.87 -9.45
C THR A 5 2.39 -8.76 -10.67
N SER A 6 3.52 -9.35 -11.07
CA SER A 6 3.59 -10.35 -12.12
C SER A 6 2.94 -11.65 -11.65
N LEU A 7 2.12 -12.25 -12.52
CA LEU A 7 1.52 -13.55 -12.30
C LEU A 7 1.98 -14.52 -13.40
N ASN A 8 2.33 -15.75 -12.99
CA ASN A 8 2.72 -16.84 -13.90
C ASN A 8 3.87 -16.45 -14.86
N GLY A 9 4.85 -15.67 -14.38
CA GLY A 9 5.99 -15.23 -15.18
C GLY A 9 5.68 -14.11 -16.18
N PHE A 10 4.51 -13.48 -16.10
CA PHE A 10 4.16 -12.35 -16.96
C PHE A 10 5.13 -11.17 -16.78
N GLU A 11 5.67 -10.63 -17.87
CA GLU A 11 6.66 -9.57 -17.84
C GLU A 11 6.38 -8.50 -18.90
N GLY A 12 7.00 -7.33 -18.72
CA GLY A 12 6.94 -6.25 -19.70
C GLY A 12 6.93 -4.87 -19.06
N THR A 13 6.76 -3.85 -19.88
CA THR A 13 6.73 -2.46 -19.42
C THR A 13 5.31 -2.03 -19.07
N VAL A 14 5.06 -1.73 -17.80
CA VAL A 14 3.78 -1.24 -17.28
C VAL A 14 3.58 0.21 -17.69
N GLN A 15 2.53 0.46 -18.47
CA GLN A 15 2.02 1.78 -18.75
C GLN A 15 0.76 2.04 -17.93
N LEU A 16 0.76 3.09 -17.13
CA LEU A 16 -0.38 3.51 -16.33
C LEU A 16 -1.02 4.75 -16.93
N GLU A 17 -2.35 4.80 -16.87
CA GLU A 17 -3.15 5.95 -17.23
C GLU A 17 -4.28 6.13 -16.22
N ALA A 18 -4.58 7.37 -15.85
CA ALA A 18 -5.73 7.70 -15.01
C ALA A 18 -6.34 9.01 -15.54
N PRO A 19 -7.32 8.96 -16.44
CA PRO A 19 -7.95 10.16 -16.97
C PRO A 19 -8.65 10.91 -15.83
N VAL A 20 -8.37 12.21 -15.72
CA VAL A 20 -8.95 13.11 -14.72
C VAL A 20 -9.77 14.21 -15.38
N GLY A 21 -10.71 14.77 -14.64
CA GLY A 21 -11.52 15.90 -15.06
C GLY A 21 -12.77 16.08 -14.18
N PRO A 22 -13.76 16.88 -14.65
CA PRO A 22 -14.97 17.17 -13.89
C PRO A 22 -15.76 15.93 -13.44
N SER A 23 -15.74 14.85 -14.23
CA SER A 23 -16.42 13.59 -13.91
C SER A 23 -15.72 12.76 -12.84
N THR A 24 -14.43 13.01 -12.59
CA THR A 24 -13.68 12.37 -11.50
C THR A 24 -13.49 13.29 -10.30
N GLY A 25 -13.89 14.57 -10.42
CA GLY A 25 -13.66 15.59 -9.39
C GLY A 25 -12.19 15.96 -9.20
N LEU A 26 -11.30 15.56 -10.11
CA LEU A 26 -9.86 15.72 -9.98
C LEU A 26 -9.31 16.58 -11.13
N ASP A 27 -8.36 17.45 -10.80
CA ASP A 27 -7.62 18.26 -11.79
C ASP A 27 -6.29 17.60 -12.20
N GLY A 28 -5.84 16.58 -11.45
CA GLY A 28 -4.57 15.93 -11.69
C GLY A 28 -4.46 14.56 -11.02
N ALA A 29 -3.74 13.64 -11.69
CA ALA A 29 -3.27 12.39 -11.11
C ALA A 29 -1.81 12.18 -11.51
N GLY A 30 -0.93 11.98 -10.52
CA GLY A 30 0.49 11.76 -10.69
C GLY A 30 0.89 10.37 -10.18
N PHE A 31 1.71 9.67 -10.97
CA PHE A 31 2.31 8.37 -10.68
C PHE A 31 3.48 8.12 -11.63
N SER A 32 4.30 7.13 -11.31
CA SER A 32 5.35 6.60 -12.19
C SER A 32 4.74 5.64 -13.20
N THR A 33 5.07 5.81 -14.48
CA THR A 33 4.66 4.94 -15.59
C THR A 33 5.89 4.53 -16.39
N GLY A 34 5.82 3.44 -17.17
CA GLY A 34 6.93 2.90 -17.94
C GLY A 34 7.88 2.01 -17.12
N MET A 35 7.40 1.44 -16.01
CA MET A 35 8.21 0.58 -15.15
C MET A 35 8.33 -0.83 -15.73
N THR A 36 9.52 -1.44 -15.67
CA THR A 36 9.74 -2.82 -16.12
C THR A 36 9.30 -3.81 -15.04
N LEU A 37 8.29 -4.62 -15.35
CA LEU A 37 7.83 -5.72 -14.51
C LEU A 37 8.58 -7.01 -14.89
N SER A 38 9.39 -7.52 -13.97
CA SER A 38 10.09 -8.79 -14.13
C SER A 38 9.19 -10.00 -13.83
N PRO A 39 9.48 -11.20 -14.37
CA PRO A 39 8.74 -12.42 -14.09
C PRO A 39 8.65 -12.71 -12.58
N ASN A 40 7.42 -12.91 -12.09
CA ASN A 40 7.09 -13.13 -10.68
C ASN A 40 7.55 -11.98 -9.73
N GLY A 41 7.91 -10.82 -10.27
CA GLY A 41 8.28 -9.62 -9.53
C GLY A 41 7.10 -8.69 -9.26
N ASN A 42 7.42 -7.54 -8.68
CA ASN A 42 6.48 -6.44 -8.48
C ASN A 42 7.12 -5.10 -8.85
N VAL A 43 6.26 -4.14 -9.19
CA VAL A 43 6.63 -2.72 -9.32
C VAL A 43 5.63 -1.90 -8.52
N ASN A 44 6.10 -0.81 -7.93
CA ASN A 44 5.30 0.04 -7.05
C ASN A 44 5.39 1.49 -7.52
N THR A 45 4.29 2.22 -7.38
CA THR A 45 4.28 3.66 -7.56
C THR A 45 3.32 4.34 -6.58
N ASP A 46 3.57 5.60 -6.29
CA ASP A 46 2.67 6.41 -5.50
C ASP A 46 1.64 7.10 -6.37
N LEU A 47 0.37 7.00 -5.98
CA LEU A 47 -0.72 7.77 -6.57
C LEU A 47 -0.87 9.09 -5.81
N GLN A 48 -0.63 10.19 -6.50
CA GLN A 48 -0.87 11.54 -6.02
C GLN A 48 -2.07 12.12 -6.77
N LEU A 49 -3.07 12.61 -6.04
CA LEU A 49 -4.27 13.20 -6.65
C LEU A 49 -4.35 14.69 -6.32
N THR A 50 -4.71 15.47 -7.33
CA THR A 50 -5.01 16.90 -7.18
C THR A 50 -6.52 17.07 -7.26
N PRO A 51 -7.18 17.50 -6.17
CA PRO A 51 -8.63 17.71 -6.16
C PRO A 51 -8.98 18.88 -7.08
N GLY A 52 -10.09 18.72 -7.80
CA GLY A 52 -10.73 19.81 -8.53
C GLY A 52 -11.62 20.67 -7.65
N ASP A 53 -12.36 21.57 -8.29
CA ASP A 53 -13.10 22.62 -7.58
C ASP A 53 -14.51 22.21 -7.10
N THR A 54 -15.02 21.08 -7.58
CA THR A 54 -16.41 20.64 -7.34
C THR A 54 -16.46 19.52 -6.30
N PRO A 55 -17.01 19.78 -5.09
CA PRO A 55 -17.20 18.73 -4.11
C PRO A 55 -18.16 17.65 -4.58
N GLY A 56 -17.91 16.41 -4.16
CA GLY A 56 -18.74 15.28 -4.55
C GLY A 56 -18.05 13.95 -4.31
N ASN A 57 -18.81 12.88 -4.55
CA ASN A 57 -18.29 11.53 -4.64
C ASN A 57 -18.15 11.17 -6.11
N TYR A 58 -16.99 10.63 -6.47
CA TYR A 58 -16.56 10.34 -7.82
C TYR A 58 -15.87 8.99 -7.87
N ASP A 59 -15.63 8.50 -9.08
CA ASP A 59 -14.82 7.32 -9.32
C ASP A 59 -13.64 7.66 -10.21
N LEU A 60 -12.43 7.31 -9.79
CA LEU A 60 -11.23 7.37 -10.60
C LEU A 60 -10.93 5.98 -11.18
N THR A 61 -10.91 5.86 -12.50
CA THR A 61 -10.45 4.63 -13.16
C THR A 61 -8.97 4.76 -13.52
N ILE A 62 -8.16 3.82 -13.03
CA ILE A 62 -6.76 3.67 -13.39
C ILE A 62 -6.65 2.45 -14.31
N VAL A 63 -6.00 2.62 -15.46
CA VAL A 63 -5.74 1.56 -16.42
C VAL A 63 -4.25 1.24 -16.43
N ALA A 64 -3.91 -0.03 -16.23
CA ALA A 64 -2.56 -0.55 -16.36
C ALA A 64 -2.48 -1.42 -17.62
N THR A 65 -1.56 -1.09 -18.51
CA THR A 65 -1.38 -1.74 -19.82
C THR A 65 0.03 -2.28 -19.94
N ILE A 66 0.17 -3.52 -20.41
CA ILE A 66 1.43 -4.11 -20.88
C ILE A 66 1.17 -4.68 -22.27
N GLY A 67 1.73 -4.03 -23.30
CA GLY A 67 1.46 -4.38 -24.69
C GLY A 67 -0.01 -4.21 -25.05
N SER A 68 -0.70 -5.30 -25.38
CA SER A 68 -2.14 -5.31 -25.69
C SER A 68 -3.04 -5.72 -24.52
N ILE A 69 -2.45 -6.16 -23.39
CA ILE A 69 -3.20 -6.58 -22.20
C ILE A 69 -3.37 -5.37 -21.31
N PHE A 70 -4.59 -5.14 -20.84
CA PHE A 70 -4.89 -4.09 -19.87
C PHE A 70 -5.75 -4.61 -18.73
N HIS A 71 -5.58 -3.99 -17.56
CA HIS A 71 -6.42 -4.15 -16.39
C HIS A 71 -6.86 -2.78 -15.89
N SER A 72 -8.07 -2.70 -15.36
CA SER A 72 -8.61 -1.47 -14.79
C SER A 72 -8.88 -1.61 -13.30
N LEU A 73 -8.59 -0.55 -12.57
CA LEU A 73 -8.89 -0.38 -11.16
C LEU A 73 -9.78 0.85 -11.01
N VAL A 74 -10.93 0.70 -10.32
CA VAL A 74 -11.80 1.82 -9.98
C VAL A 74 -11.60 2.17 -8.51
N ILE A 75 -11.33 3.44 -8.22
CA ILE A 75 -11.10 3.98 -6.89
C ILE A 75 -12.19 5.00 -6.57
N PRO A 76 -12.98 4.82 -5.50
CA PRO A 76 -13.92 5.83 -5.05
C PRO A 76 -13.16 7.02 -4.44
N VAL A 77 -13.49 8.22 -4.91
CA VAL A 77 -12.88 9.51 -4.52
C VAL A 77 -13.96 10.43 -3.97
N THR A 78 -13.76 10.93 -2.76
CA THR A 78 -14.59 11.99 -2.18
C THR A 78 -13.81 13.29 -2.17
N VAL A 79 -14.30 14.29 -2.89
CA VAL A 79 -13.77 15.66 -2.85
C VAL A 79 -14.62 16.47 -1.87
N SER A 80 -13.98 16.91 -0.79
CA SER A 80 -14.67 17.64 0.29
C SER A 80 -14.35 19.14 0.26
N PRO A 81 -15.34 20.01 0.51
CA PRO A 81 -15.09 21.44 0.62
C PRO A 81 -14.38 21.76 1.94
N VAL A 82 -13.40 22.66 1.90
CA VAL A 82 -12.75 23.17 3.10
C VAL A 82 -13.45 24.46 3.55
N SER A 83 -14.35 24.31 4.54
CA SER A 83 -15.20 25.38 5.08
C SER A 83 -14.50 26.27 6.10
N GLY A 84 -13.39 25.82 6.70
CA GLY A 84 -12.58 26.57 7.68
C GLY A 84 -11.16 26.03 7.80
N PRO A 85 -10.39 26.47 8.81
CA PRO A 85 -9.07 25.94 9.09
C PRO A 85 -9.14 24.44 9.39
N ASP A 86 -8.43 23.63 8.63
CA ASP A 86 -8.39 22.17 8.76
C ASP A 86 -7.01 21.60 8.39
N PHE A 87 -6.77 20.32 8.59
CA PHE A 87 -5.57 19.64 8.10
C PHE A 87 -5.93 18.26 7.56
N THR A 88 -5.12 17.78 6.63
CA THR A 88 -5.20 16.40 6.16
C THR A 88 -3.84 15.74 6.25
N THR A 89 -3.80 14.42 6.31
CA THR A 89 -2.57 13.68 6.01
C THR A 89 -2.59 13.19 4.56
N ARG A 90 -1.42 12.83 4.03
CA ARG A 90 -1.34 12.09 2.78
C ARG A 90 -1.98 10.70 2.95
N LEU A 91 -2.47 10.17 1.83
CA LEU A 91 -3.16 8.90 1.76
C LEU A 91 -2.26 7.75 2.21
N TRP A 92 -2.66 7.09 3.28
CA TRP A 92 -2.00 5.89 3.77
C TRP A 92 -2.31 4.72 2.83
N GLY A 93 -1.25 4.07 2.35
CA GLY A 93 -1.36 2.94 1.43
C GLY A 93 -1.53 1.59 2.11
N SER A 94 -1.33 0.54 1.32
CA SER A 94 -1.04 -0.81 1.83
C SER A 94 0.46 -1.01 1.90
N TYR A 95 0.96 -1.49 3.03
CA TYR A 95 2.37 -1.75 3.29
C TYR A 95 2.58 -3.23 3.60
N SER A 96 3.78 -3.74 3.36
CA SER A 96 4.14 -5.13 3.69
C SER A 96 5.46 -5.18 4.44
N THR A 97 5.53 -6.04 5.44
CA THR A 97 6.76 -6.36 6.18
C THR A 97 6.83 -7.86 6.47
N LEU A 98 7.99 -8.34 6.90
CA LEU A 98 8.15 -9.68 7.44
C LEU A 98 8.20 -9.62 8.96
N GLN A 99 7.99 -10.74 9.63
CA GLN A 99 8.30 -10.91 11.05
C GLN A 99 9.74 -10.48 11.37
N GLU A 100 9.96 -9.94 12.58
CA GLU A 100 11.26 -9.45 13.06
C GLU A 100 11.87 -8.35 12.17
N ARG A 101 11.04 -7.64 11.40
CA ARG A 101 11.46 -6.48 10.58
C ARG A 101 10.71 -5.22 10.96
N SER A 102 11.39 -4.11 10.70
CA SER A 102 10.84 -2.78 10.78
C SER A 102 10.90 -2.10 9.42
N ILE A 103 9.83 -1.41 9.05
CA ILE A 103 9.77 -0.56 7.87
C ILE A 103 9.58 0.89 8.29
N MET A 104 10.19 1.81 7.53
CA MET A 104 10.06 3.25 7.71
C MET A 104 9.29 3.82 6.53
N ILE A 105 8.25 4.60 6.83
CA ILE A 105 7.34 5.19 5.85
C ILE A 105 7.34 6.69 6.10
N LYS A 106 7.68 7.47 5.08
CA LYS A 106 7.70 8.94 5.17
C LYS A 106 6.37 9.50 4.69
N GLU A 107 5.71 10.25 5.55
CA GLU A 107 4.38 10.81 5.29
C GLU A 107 4.34 12.30 5.62
N GLU A 108 3.25 12.96 5.25
CA GLU A 108 3.08 14.40 5.43
C GLU A 108 1.70 14.73 6.01
N VAL A 109 1.66 15.76 6.85
CA VAL A 109 0.44 16.47 7.23
C VAL A 109 0.42 17.80 6.48
N VAL A 110 -0.72 18.15 5.90
CA VAL A 110 -0.90 19.32 5.04
C VAL A 110 -1.93 20.26 5.67
N SER A 111 -1.56 21.52 5.82
CA SER A 111 -2.48 22.59 6.25
C SER A 111 -3.51 22.89 5.15
N LEU A 112 -4.78 22.97 5.55
CA LEU A 112 -5.93 23.32 4.73
C LEU A 112 -6.65 24.55 5.31
N GLY A 113 -7.27 25.34 4.44
CA GLY A 113 -8.15 26.43 4.89
C GLY A 113 -7.48 27.48 5.80
N GLY A 114 -6.16 27.61 5.77
CA GLY A 114 -5.40 28.52 6.62
C GLY A 114 -5.04 27.98 8.00
N PHE A 115 -5.18 26.67 8.24
CA PHE A 115 -4.84 26.04 9.51
C PHE A 115 -3.42 26.32 9.98
N ARG A 116 -3.32 26.65 11.27
CA ARG A 116 -2.08 26.90 11.99
C ARG A 116 -2.19 26.22 13.34
N GLY A 117 -1.18 25.44 13.71
CA GLY A 117 -1.15 24.77 15.00
C GLY A 117 -0.42 23.44 14.95
N GLN A 118 -0.32 22.84 16.12
CA GLN A 118 0.28 21.52 16.30
C GLN A 118 -0.74 20.42 16.02
N VAL A 119 -0.30 19.37 15.34
CA VAL A 119 -1.07 18.15 15.11
C VAL A 119 -0.32 16.98 15.75
N SER A 120 -1.00 16.25 16.63
CA SER A 120 -0.52 15.04 17.29
C SER A 120 -1.02 13.81 16.56
N LEU A 121 -0.12 12.83 16.39
CA LEU A 121 -0.36 11.57 15.69
C LEU A 121 -0.40 10.40 16.67
N SER A 122 -1.36 9.51 16.49
CA SER A 122 -1.44 8.23 17.18
C SER A 122 -1.94 7.14 16.23
N ALA A 123 -1.71 5.88 16.59
CA ALA A 123 -2.14 4.74 15.80
C ALA A 123 -2.74 3.67 16.69
N THR A 124 -3.73 2.96 16.14
CA THR A 124 -4.27 1.71 16.69
C THR A 124 -4.17 0.63 15.62
N VAL A 125 -4.04 -0.63 16.03
CA VAL A 125 -3.87 -1.76 15.11
C VAL A 125 -4.95 -2.78 15.39
N THR A 126 -5.63 -3.22 14.33
CA THR A 126 -6.70 -4.24 14.39
C THR A 126 -6.31 -5.42 13.50
N PRO A 127 -6.44 -6.68 13.95
CA PRO A 127 -6.96 -7.07 15.26
C PRO A 127 -5.99 -6.76 16.41
N GLU A 128 -6.54 -6.42 17.57
CA GLU A 128 -5.77 -6.18 18.80
C GLU A 128 -5.42 -7.53 19.43
N ILE A 129 -4.31 -8.11 18.98
CA ILE A 129 -3.80 -9.41 19.43
C ILE A 129 -2.40 -9.26 20.00
N THR A 130 -2.00 -10.23 20.82
CA THR A 130 -0.63 -10.32 21.33
C THR A 130 0.38 -10.32 20.18
N ASP A 131 1.45 -9.55 20.33
CA ASP A 131 2.51 -9.37 19.33
C ASP A 131 2.05 -8.81 17.98
N ALA A 132 0.89 -8.14 17.91
CA ALA A 132 0.51 -7.35 16.74
C ALA A 132 1.59 -6.30 16.39
N PRO A 133 1.66 -5.86 15.12
CA PRO A 133 2.60 -4.82 14.70
C PRO A 133 2.51 -3.57 15.57
N ILE A 134 3.66 -3.05 15.97
CA ILE A 134 3.76 -1.79 16.71
C ILE A 134 3.99 -0.66 15.72
N VAL A 135 3.18 0.38 15.81
CA VAL A 135 3.26 1.57 14.97
C VAL A 135 3.67 2.77 15.82
N SER A 136 4.70 3.48 15.41
CA SER A 136 5.18 4.69 16.08
C SER A 136 5.53 5.78 15.07
N PHE A 137 5.64 7.02 15.54
CA PHE A 137 5.83 8.21 14.72
C PHE A 137 7.03 9.03 15.20
N LEU A 138 7.82 9.53 14.25
CA LEU A 138 8.96 10.39 14.52
C LEU A 138 9.01 11.57 13.52
N PRO A 139 8.70 12.81 13.95
CA PRO A 139 8.09 13.15 15.24
C PRO A 139 6.62 12.68 15.31
N ASN A 140 6.09 12.50 16.52
CA ASN A 140 4.67 12.19 16.75
C ASN A 140 3.79 13.45 16.89
N THR A 141 4.41 14.62 16.95
CA THR A 141 3.75 15.92 16.86
C THR A 141 4.41 16.74 15.76
N VAL A 142 3.61 17.43 14.96
CA VAL A 142 4.09 18.28 13.87
C VAL A 142 3.43 19.65 13.94
N ASP A 143 4.21 20.70 13.74
CA ASP A 143 3.71 22.07 13.72
C ASP A 143 3.44 22.50 12.27
N LEU A 144 2.22 22.97 12.01
CA LEU A 144 1.80 23.47 10.70
C LEU A 144 1.67 24.99 10.69
N SER A 145 2.21 25.59 9.64
CA SER A 145 1.89 26.95 9.24
C SER A 145 0.81 26.94 8.15
N ALA A 146 0.11 28.07 7.99
CA ALA A 146 -0.95 28.21 7.00
C ALA A 146 -0.41 27.88 5.59
N GLY A 147 -1.02 26.89 4.93
CA GLY A 147 -0.68 26.49 3.57
C GLY A 147 0.62 25.69 3.42
N THR A 148 1.27 25.29 4.51
CA THR A 148 2.48 24.45 4.46
C THR A 148 2.15 22.97 4.66
N GLN A 149 3.17 22.13 4.45
CA GLN A 149 3.17 20.71 4.83
C GLN A 149 4.28 20.47 5.86
N ALA A 150 4.07 19.49 6.74
CA ALA A 150 5.05 19.01 7.70
C ALA A 150 5.24 17.52 7.51
N VAL A 151 6.49 17.07 7.55
CA VAL A 151 6.87 15.68 7.31
C VAL A 151 7.00 14.94 8.64
N TYR A 152 6.57 13.68 8.67
CA TYR A 152 6.86 12.74 9.74
C TYR A 152 7.25 11.36 9.17
N THR A 153 7.94 10.55 9.99
CA THR A 153 8.26 9.17 9.65
C THR A 153 7.47 8.24 10.54
N THR A 154 6.70 7.34 9.93
CA THR A 154 6.05 6.22 10.60
C THR A 154 7.00 5.03 10.60
N MET A 155 7.18 4.41 11.76
CA MET A 155 7.85 3.13 11.89
C MET A 155 6.83 2.05 12.22
N VAL A 156 6.78 1.01 11.39
CA VAL A 156 6.01 -0.20 11.67
C VAL A 156 7.00 -1.29 11.99
N SER A 157 6.92 -1.83 13.20
CA SER A 157 7.84 -2.82 13.75
C SER A 157 7.10 -4.10 14.11
N THR A 158 7.68 -5.23 13.77
CA THR A 158 7.16 -6.56 14.09
C THR A 158 8.21 -7.35 14.85
N VAL A 159 7.77 -8.35 15.59
CA VAL A 159 8.63 -9.31 16.30
C VAL A 159 8.52 -10.69 15.63
N ARG A 160 9.38 -11.62 16.02
CA ARG A 160 9.36 -12.99 15.47
C ARG A 160 8.02 -13.70 15.67
N THR A 161 7.33 -13.41 16.76
CA THR A 161 6.04 -14.01 17.11
C THR A 161 4.84 -13.24 16.56
N THR A 162 5.05 -12.12 15.86
CA THR A 162 3.94 -11.36 15.25
C THR A 162 3.17 -12.26 14.29
N PRO A 163 1.86 -12.49 14.52
CA PRO A 163 1.10 -13.38 13.66
C PRO A 163 1.11 -12.92 12.19
N ILE A 164 1.26 -13.89 11.28
CA ILE A 164 1.23 -13.63 9.84
C ILE A 164 -0.21 -13.30 9.46
N GLY A 165 -0.42 -12.22 8.72
CA GLY A 165 -1.76 -11.79 8.34
C GLY A 165 -1.86 -10.31 7.97
N ASN A 166 -3.10 -9.87 7.78
CA ASN A 166 -3.42 -8.49 7.46
C ASN A 166 -3.87 -7.74 8.71
N TYR A 167 -3.30 -6.57 8.90
CA TYR A 167 -3.61 -5.66 9.99
C TYR A 167 -4.13 -4.35 9.43
N VAL A 168 -5.22 -3.85 10.00
CA VAL A 168 -5.71 -2.50 9.74
C VAL A 168 -5.09 -1.57 10.78
N VAL A 169 -4.32 -0.60 10.31
CA VAL A 169 -3.77 0.46 11.16
C VAL A 169 -4.68 1.68 11.00
N ALA A 170 -5.28 2.14 12.09
CA ALA A 170 -6.05 3.38 12.13
C ALA A 170 -5.21 4.49 12.77
N ILE A 171 -4.85 5.48 11.96
CA ILE A 171 -4.01 6.61 12.33
C ILE A 171 -4.89 7.81 12.63
N SER A 172 -4.80 8.32 13.84
CA SER A 172 -5.52 9.51 14.28
C SER A 172 -4.57 10.71 14.27
N ALA A 173 -4.98 11.78 13.59
CA ALA A 173 -4.30 13.06 13.59
C ALA A 173 -5.23 14.10 14.25
N SER A 174 -4.78 14.73 15.33
CA SER A 174 -5.61 15.66 16.10
C SER A 174 -4.84 16.88 16.61
N ASN A 175 -5.51 18.05 16.66
CA ASN A 175 -5.00 19.21 17.40
C ASN A 175 -5.74 19.45 18.73
N GLY A 176 -6.58 18.50 19.18
CA GLY A 176 -7.45 18.60 20.33
C GLY A 176 -8.89 19.06 20.03
N THR A 177 -9.14 19.81 18.96
CA THR A 177 -10.49 20.21 18.53
C THR A 177 -10.91 19.57 17.21
N ILE A 178 -9.97 19.46 16.27
CA ILE A 178 -10.15 18.77 14.99
C ILE A 178 -9.47 17.41 15.10
N SER A 179 -10.13 16.36 14.61
CA SER A 179 -9.61 15.01 14.60
C SER A 179 -10.00 14.29 13.31
N HIS A 180 -9.02 13.72 12.63
CA HIS A 180 -9.22 12.89 11.44
C HIS A 180 -8.61 11.51 11.66
N VAL A 181 -9.26 10.49 11.10
CA VAL A 181 -8.81 9.10 11.16
C VAL A 181 -8.58 8.58 9.75
N TYR A 182 -7.39 8.03 9.53
CA TYR A 182 -6.96 7.43 8.27
C TYR A 182 -6.70 5.94 8.49
N GLN A 183 -6.97 5.11 7.49
CA GLN A 183 -6.75 3.68 7.57
C GLN A 183 -5.68 3.24 6.59
N ALA A 184 -4.80 2.36 7.05
CA ALA A 184 -3.79 1.68 6.26
C ALA A 184 -3.93 0.17 6.44
N ILE A 185 -3.52 -0.61 5.45
CA ILE A 185 -3.30 -2.05 5.65
C ILE A 185 -1.82 -2.34 5.76
N VAL A 186 -1.45 -3.15 6.75
CA VAL A 186 -0.12 -3.73 6.89
C VAL A 186 -0.24 -5.25 6.77
N MET A 187 0.43 -5.81 5.78
CA MET A 187 0.56 -7.26 5.63
C MET A 187 1.87 -7.73 6.28
N VAL A 188 1.78 -8.69 7.20
CA VAL A 188 2.93 -9.33 7.83
C VAL A 188 3.11 -10.72 7.22
N GLY A 189 4.29 -10.97 6.64
CA GLY A 189 4.70 -12.27 6.09
C GLY A 189 5.65 -13.05 6.99
N ASP A 190 5.81 -14.35 6.69
CA ASP A 190 6.74 -15.27 7.36
C ASP A 190 8.20 -14.91 7.05
N TYR A 191 9.06 -14.89 8.06
CA TYR A 191 10.51 -14.90 7.88
C TYR A 191 11.05 -16.31 8.15
N ARG A 192 11.41 -17.04 7.08
CA ARG A 192 12.17 -18.29 7.20
C ARG A 192 13.64 -18.06 6.86
N PRO A 193 14.56 -18.09 7.84
CA PRO A 193 15.99 -18.08 7.53
C PRO A 193 16.35 -19.36 6.76
N PRO A 194 17.30 -19.31 5.79
CA PRO A 194 17.67 -20.47 4.97
C PRO A 194 18.08 -21.73 5.77
N SER A 195 18.56 -21.54 7.01
CA SER A 195 18.95 -22.62 7.93
C SER A 195 17.78 -23.41 8.52
N GLU A 196 16.56 -22.89 8.45
CA GLU A 196 15.33 -23.54 8.95
C GLU A 196 14.44 -24.05 7.79
N GLN A 197 14.91 -23.93 6.55
CA GLN A 197 14.27 -24.58 5.41
C GLN A 197 14.49 -26.10 5.54
N PRO A 198 13.44 -26.94 5.46
CA PRO A 198 13.64 -28.39 5.39
C PRO A 198 14.61 -28.71 4.25
N ALA A 199 15.63 -29.51 4.52
CA ALA A 199 16.46 -30.07 3.46
C ALA A 199 15.53 -30.73 2.43
N PRO A 200 15.83 -30.65 1.11
CA PRO A 200 15.06 -31.40 0.13
C PRO A 200 14.98 -32.85 0.60
N GLY A 201 13.75 -33.33 0.82
CA GLY A 201 13.53 -34.63 1.43
C GLY A 201 14.18 -35.71 0.58
N ASN A 202 15.30 -36.26 1.04
CA ASN A 202 15.82 -37.49 0.49
C ASN A 202 14.86 -38.61 0.90
N SER A 203 13.94 -38.97 0.01
CA SER A 203 13.20 -40.21 0.12
C SER A 203 14.19 -41.36 -0.07
N THR A 204 14.71 -41.88 1.04
CA THR A 204 15.41 -43.16 1.07
C THR A 204 14.38 -44.28 1.19
N THR A 205 13.82 -44.71 0.06
CA THR A 205 13.29 -46.08 -0.06
C THR A 205 14.47 -47.05 -0.14
N THR A 206 14.45 -48.02 0.78
CA THR A 206 15.37 -49.17 0.87
C THR A 206 15.41 -49.99 -0.43
N GLY A 207 16.61 -50.34 -0.90
CA GLY A 207 16.82 -51.34 -1.95
C GLY A 207 18.19 -51.29 -2.63
N ASN A 208 18.98 -52.35 -2.48
CA ASN A 208 20.38 -52.49 -2.92
C ASN A 208 20.62 -52.49 -4.45
N SER A 209 21.86 -52.12 -4.79
CA SER A 209 22.69 -52.41 -5.99
C SER A 209 22.49 -51.68 -7.33
N GLN A 210 23.50 -50.84 -7.64
CA GLN A 210 23.90 -50.19 -8.92
C GLN A 210 24.17 -51.17 -10.08
N PRO A 211 24.50 -50.69 -11.32
CA PRO A 211 24.27 -49.37 -11.95
C PRO A 211 23.56 -49.49 -13.32
N PHE A 212 22.79 -48.48 -13.75
CA PHE A 212 22.21 -48.44 -15.10
C PHE A 212 22.31 -47.04 -15.73
N ILE A 213 22.78 -47.00 -16.98
CA ILE A 213 22.71 -45.84 -17.88
C ILE A 213 21.93 -46.27 -19.12
N SER A 214 20.77 -45.66 -19.36
CA SER A 214 20.29 -45.10 -20.65
C SER A 214 18.77 -44.87 -20.64
N ALA A 215 18.35 -43.96 -21.53
CA ALA A 215 17.10 -43.20 -21.57
C ALA A 215 15.77 -44.00 -21.59
N ALA A 216 14.72 -43.43 -20.96
CA ALA A 216 13.51 -42.92 -21.63
C ALA A 216 12.35 -42.68 -20.62
N ASN A 217 11.68 -41.54 -20.81
CA ASN A 217 10.25 -41.29 -20.63
C ASN A 217 9.54 -41.39 -19.25
N VAL A 218 9.09 -40.20 -18.84
CA VAL A 218 7.74 -39.85 -18.33
C VAL A 218 7.47 -39.92 -16.81
N SER A 219 7.23 -38.70 -16.30
CA SER A 219 6.29 -38.28 -15.25
C SER A 219 6.68 -38.28 -13.77
N SER A 220 6.40 -37.09 -13.20
CA SER A 220 6.02 -36.75 -11.82
C SER A 220 7.04 -36.90 -10.69
N ALA A 221 7.70 -35.79 -10.36
CA ALA A 221 7.89 -35.34 -8.97
C ALA A 221 8.14 -33.83 -8.95
N VAL A 222 7.04 -33.10 -9.09
CA VAL A 222 6.93 -31.66 -8.87
C VAL A 222 6.96 -31.43 -7.35
N SER A 223 7.93 -30.67 -6.86
CA SER A 223 7.82 -29.97 -5.57
C SER A 223 8.19 -28.49 -5.75
N THR A 224 7.45 -27.83 -6.65
CA THR A 224 7.20 -26.39 -6.54
C THR A 224 6.57 -26.11 -5.19
N LEU A 225 7.19 -25.25 -4.38
CA LEU A 225 6.60 -24.65 -3.19
C LEU A 225 5.38 -23.82 -3.61
N ARG A 226 4.21 -24.47 -3.63
CA ARG A 226 2.89 -23.84 -3.69
C ARG A 226 2.27 -23.95 -2.30
N SER A 227 2.32 -22.85 -1.57
CA SER A 227 1.53 -22.55 -0.37
C SER A 227 1.96 -21.13 0.01
N PHE A 228 1.27 -20.06 -0.38
CA PHE A 228 -0.08 -19.69 0.06
C PHE A 228 -0.88 -19.05 -1.09
N TRP A 229 -1.51 -19.89 -1.89
CA TRP A 229 -2.77 -19.54 -2.55
C TRP A 229 -3.83 -20.45 -1.91
N TRP A 230 -5.12 -20.10 -2.04
CA TRP A 230 -6.30 -20.78 -1.49
C TRP A 230 -6.84 -20.25 -0.14
N LEU A 231 -7.34 -19.01 -0.15
CA LEU A 231 -8.76 -18.69 0.06
C LEU A 231 -9.01 -17.26 -0.44
N GLN A 232 -9.51 -17.14 -1.67
CA GLN A 232 -10.86 -16.63 -2.01
C GLN A 232 -10.91 -15.10 -2.18
N THR A 233 -11.22 -14.71 -3.43
CA THR A 233 -11.98 -13.52 -3.81
C THR A 233 -11.89 -12.32 -2.89
N ILE A 234 -11.10 -11.35 -3.31
CA ILE A 234 -11.46 -9.94 -3.52
C ILE A 234 -10.14 -9.31 -3.92
N ILE A 235 -10.17 -8.45 -4.93
CA ILE A 235 -9.13 -7.49 -5.19
C ILE A 235 -8.82 -6.83 -3.85
N GLY A 236 -7.71 -7.19 -3.21
CA GLY A 236 -7.26 -6.60 -1.96
C GLY A 236 -6.72 -5.20 -2.18
N LEU A 237 -7.41 -4.38 -2.98
CA LEU A 237 -7.42 -2.95 -2.73
C LEU A 237 -8.43 -2.73 -1.62
N SER A 238 -7.96 -2.81 -0.39
CA SER A 238 -8.58 -1.96 0.61
C SER A 238 -8.14 -0.54 0.28
N ILE A 239 -9.04 0.23 -0.31
CA ILE A 239 -9.02 1.66 -0.10
C ILE A 239 -10.31 1.93 0.66
N ALA A 240 -10.17 2.15 1.96
CA ALA A 240 -11.16 2.93 2.67
C ALA A 240 -11.19 4.28 1.97
N THR A 241 -12.36 4.66 1.47
CA THR A 241 -12.75 5.93 0.84
C THR A 241 -11.63 6.97 0.75
N LEU A 242 -11.25 7.33 -0.48
CA LEU A 242 -10.19 8.32 -0.68
C LEU A 242 -10.75 9.73 -0.54
N VAL A 243 -10.51 10.38 0.60
CA VAL A 243 -10.93 11.77 0.81
C VAL A 243 -9.80 12.71 0.34
N VAL A 244 -10.09 13.55 -0.65
CA VAL A 244 -9.16 14.55 -1.19
C VAL A 244 -9.71 15.94 -0.88
N TYR A 245 -8.89 16.80 -0.26
CA TYR A 245 -9.32 18.11 0.25
C TYR A 245 -8.84 19.28 -0.60
N ARG A 246 -9.74 20.20 -0.93
CA ARG A 246 -9.47 21.40 -1.76
C ARG A 246 -8.82 22.55 -0.97
N ARG A 247 -7.83 23.24 -1.54
CA ARG A 247 -7.35 24.54 -1.03
C ARG A 247 -8.16 25.70 -1.61
N ARG A 248 -8.47 26.73 -0.81
CA ARG A 248 -9.16 27.95 -1.31
C ARG A 248 -8.25 28.74 -2.25
N PRO A 249 -8.75 29.25 -3.39
CA PRO A 249 -8.00 30.18 -4.22
C PRO A 249 -7.76 31.50 -3.48
N THR A 250 -6.54 32.02 -3.54
CA THR A 250 -6.22 33.35 -3.05
C THR A 250 -6.93 34.38 -3.92
N LEU A 251 -7.82 35.18 -3.32
CA LEU A 251 -8.42 36.34 -3.97
C LEU A 251 -7.29 37.30 -4.36
N LYS A 252 -7.14 37.54 -5.67
CA LYS A 252 -6.31 38.65 -6.16
C LYS A 252 -7.05 39.93 -5.80
N GLU A 253 -6.50 40.73 -4.88
CA GLU A 253 -6.93 42.11 -4.69
C GLU A 253 -6.63 42.88 -5.98
N HIS A 254 -7.64 43.57 -6.48
CA HIS A 254 -7.62 44.40 -7.69
C HIS A 254 -7.51 45.87 -7.30
#